data_AF-A0A2E7H841-F1
#
_entry.id   AF-A0A2E7H841-F1
#
_cell.length_a   1.000
_cell.length_b   1.000
_cell.length_c   1.000
_cell.angle_alpha   90.00
_cell.angle_beta   90.00
_cell.angle_gamma   90.00
#
_symmetry.space_group_name_H-M   'P 1'
#
loop_
_entity.id
_entity.type
_entity.pdbx_description
1 polymer ?
#
loop_
_entity_poly.entity_id
_entity_poly.type
_entity_poly.pdbx_seq_one_letter_code
_entity_poly.pdbx_strand_id
1 'polypeptide(L)'
;AGGERVACSHSCTGINACNESVAFSVFGLLYNWCAVNHQGGLCPSGWHVPRVEEWRELVLHLESESGEKSSQGTEHLRSRIGWANRSNGSNSSGLNLKPGGWWSNGEDWLSAGYFGAWWSSSSSSDTTSWNFGVSAVEDGVPIFNELAPKGAAYSVRCIRN
;
A
#
# COMPACT_ATOMS: atom_id res chain seq x y z
N ALA A 1 3.46 17.77 -25.58
CA ALA A 1 2.81 16.61 -24.96
C ALA A 1 3.20 16.58 -23.48
N GLY A 2 2.44 17.29 -22.64
CA GLY A 2 2.66 17.33 -21.19
C GLY A 2 1.75 16.31 -20.55
N GLY A 3 2.31 15.15 -20.18
CA GLY A 3 1.60 14.21 -19.30
C GLY A 3 1.52 14.83 -17.92
N GLU A 4 0.31 14.92 -17.37
CA GLU A 4 0.10 15.31 -15.97
C GLU A 4 0.95 14.42 -15.08
N ARG A 5 1.94 15.04 -14.42
CA ARG A 5 2.70 14.40 -13.35
C ARG A 5 1.71 14.20 -12.20
N VAL A 6 1.47 12.96 -11.82
CA VAL A 6 0.67 12.67 -10.62
C VAL A 6 1.56 12.95 -9.40
N ALA A 7 1.68 14.23 -9.06
CA ALA A 7 2.29 14.68 -7.83
C ALA A 7 1.50 14.13 -6.63
N CYS A 8 2.15 14.07 -5.46
CA CYS A 8 1.52 13.91 -4.15
C CYS A 8 0.21 14.74 -4.04
N SER A 9 -0.77 14.27 -3.27
CA SER A 9 -2.08 14.92 -3.23
C SER A 9 -2.30 15.83 -2.01
N HIS A 10 -2.73 17.07 -2.28
CA HIS A 10 -3.27 17.98 -1.27
C HIS A 10 -4.76 17.76 -0.94
N SER A 11 -5.44 16.80 -1.60
CA SER A 11 -6.88 16.57 -1.42
C SER A 11 -7.23 15.63 -0.26
N CYS A 12 -6.24 15.11 0.48
CA CYS A 12 -6.49 14.36 1.70
C CYS A 12 -7.10 15.29 2.75
N THR A 13 -8.27 14.97 3.31
CA THR A 13 -8.90 15.83 4.32
C THR A 13 -8.01 15.93 5.56
N GLY A 14 -7.40 17.10 5.75
CA GLY A 14 -6.59 17.45 6.92
C GLY A 14 -5.14 16.95 6.92
N ILE A 15 -4.65 16.33 5.83
CA ILE A 15 -3.26 15.83 5.73
C ILE A 15 -2.61 16.35 4.45
N ASN A 16 -1.47 17.04 4.58
CA ASN A 16 -0.67 17.47 3.44
C ASN A 16 0.32 16.37 3.05
N ALA A 17 -0.08 15.47 2.14
CA ALA A 17 0.77 14.37 1.69
C ALA A 17 2.00 14.81 0.88
N CYS A 18 2.03 16.07 0.41
CA CYS A 18 3.19 16.65 -0.26
C CYS A 18 4.25 17.19 0.69
N ASN A 19 3.97 17.28 1.98
CA ASN A 19 4.97 17.65 2.96
C ASN A 19 5.63 16.38 3.51
N GLU A 20 6.93 16.23 3.29
CA GLU A 20 7.70 15.03 3.67
C GLU A 20 7.58 14.68 5.16
N SER A 21 7.69 15.67 6.05
CA SER A 21 7.58 15.44 7.50
C SER A 21 6.19 14.98 7.92
N VAL A 22 5.15 15.54 7.28
CA VAL A 22 3.76 15.10 7.48
C VAL A 22 3.55 13.70 6.90
N ALA A 23 3.99 13.44 5.67
CA ALA A 23 3.87 12.13 5.03
C ALA A 23 4.60 11.05 5.83
N PHE A 24 5.82 11.31 6.28
CA PHE A 24 6.59 10.41 7.13
C PHE A 24 5.87 10.11 8.45
N SER A 25 5.37 11.12 9.15
CA SER A 25 4.70 10.94 10.44
C SER A 25 3.34 10.25 10.32
N VAL A 26 2.63 10.44 9.21
CA VAL A 26 1.27 9.90 9.03
C VAL A 26 1.28 8.53 8.32
N PHE A 27 2.11 8.37 7.29
CA PHE A 27 2.12 7.21 6.40
C PHE A 27 3.23 6.21 6.70
N GLY A 28 4.37 6.65 7.25
CA GLY A 28 5.49 5.82 7.66
C GLY A 28 6.70 5.98 6.74
N LEU A 29 7.46 4.90 6.53
CA LEU A 29 8.60 4.84 5.61
C LEU A 29 8.25 4.03 4.37
N LEU A 30 8.89 4.37 3.25
CA LEU A 30 8.94 3.56 2.05
C LEU A 30 10.27 2.81 2.01
N TYR A 31 10.23 1.53 1.69
CA TYR A 31 11.38 0.64 1.69
C TYR A 31 11.71 0.24 0.26
N ASN A 32 12.99 0.10 -0.08
CA ASN A 32 13.41 -0.44 -1.37
C ASN A 32 13.36 -1.99 -1.36
N TRP A 33 13.55 -2.61 -2.54
CA TRP A 33 13.53 -4.07 -2.64
C TRP A 33 14.63 -4.76 -1.83
N CYS A 34 15.81 -4.15 -1.74
CA CYS A 34 16.92 -4.71 -0.95
C CYS A 34 16.56 -4.90 0.52
N ALA A 35 15.78 -3.97 1.09
CA ALA A 35 15.29 -4.07 2.46
C ALA A 35 14.33 -5.26 2.63
N VAL A 36 13.41 -5.46 1.67
CA VAL A 36 12.43 -6.56 1.69
C VAL A 36 13.10 -7.93 1.52
N ASN A 37 14.09 -8.03 0.65
CA ASN A 37 14.76 -9.29 0.29
C ASN A 37 16.02 -9.58 1.13
N HIS A 38 16.29 -8.79 2.17
CA HIS A 38 17.44 -9.00 3.05
C HIS A 38 17.23 -10.22 3.96
N GLN A 39 18.29 -11.01 4.19
CA GLN A 39 18.24 -12.23 5.02
C GLN A 39 17.80 -11.99 6.47
N GLY A 40 18.05 -10.79 7.01
CA GLY A 40 17.58 -10.40 8.35
C GLY A 40 16.10 -10.00 8.41
N GLY A 41 15.43 -9.84 7.27
CA GLY A 41 14.03 -9.46 7.14
C GLY A 41 13.69 -8.06 7.69
N LEU A 42 12.53 -7.55 7.29
CA LEU A 42 11.91 -6.35 7.90
C LEU A 42 10.89 -6.71 8.99
N CYS A 43 10.42 -7.96 8.97
CA CYS A 43 9.34 -8.41 9.83
C CYS A 43 9.87 -8.98 11.15
N PRO A 44 9.17 -8.75 12.27
CA PRO A 44 9.50 -9.39 13.54
C PRO A 44 9.48 -10.92 13.42
N SER A 45 10.14 -11.61 14.36
CA SER A 45 10.13 -13.08 14.40
C SER A 45 8.71 -13.64 14.40
N GLY A 46 8.45 -14.61 13.51
CA GLY A 46 7.13 -15.21 13.31
C GLY A 46 6.19 -14.42 12.39
N TRP A 47 6.66 -13.34 11.78
CA TRP A 47 5.94 -12.56 10.78
C TRP A 47 6.73 -12.53 9.46
N HIS A 48 6.03 -12.30 8.35
CA HIS A 48 6.64 -12.19 7.02
C HIS A 48 5.92 -11.17 6.14
N VAL A 49 6.61 -10.71 5.10
CA VAL A 49 6.01 -9.86 4.06
C VAL A 49 5.07 -10.74 3.22
N PRO A 50 3.78 -10.38 3.09
CA PRO A 50 2.81 -11.22 2.39
C PRO A 50 3.23 -11.52 0.96
N ARG A 51 2.89 -12.71 0.49
CA ARG A 51 2.86 -13.05 -0.93
C ARG A 51 1.62 -12.48 -1.59
N VAL A 52 1.61 -12.47 -2.93
CA VAL A 52 0.43 -12.07 -3.71
C VAL A 52 -0.78 -12.93 -3.33
N GLU A 53 -0.57 -14.22 -3.14
CA GLU A 53 -1.62 -15.19 -2.79
C GLU A 53 -2.18 -14.89 -1.39
N GLU A 54 -1.33 -14.57 -0.42
CA GLU A 54 -1.75 -14.25 0.94
C GLU A 54 -2.52 -12.92 1.02
N TRP A 55 -2.14 -11.92 0.21
CA TRP A 55 -2.95 -10.71 0.05
C TRP A 55 -4.36 -11.02 -0.48
N ARG A 56 -4.47 -11.92 -1.48
CA ARG A 56 -5.76 -12.33 -2.03
C ARG A 56 -6.59 -13.09 -1.00
N GLU A 57 -6.00 -14.06 -0.32
CA GLU A 57 -6.66 -14.84 0.73
C GLU A 57 -7.18 -13.94 1.84
N LEU A 58 -6.37 -12.97 2.28
CA LEU A 58 -6.76 -11.99 3.30
C LEU A 58 -7.97 -11.15 2.86
N VAL A 59 -7.96 -10.61 1.64
CA VAL A 59 -9.09 -9.82 1.14
C VAL A 59 -10.35 -10.68 1.03
N LEU A 60 -10.24 -11.86 0.43
CA LEU A 60 -11.37 -12.78 0.26
C LEU A 60 -11.95 -13.23 1.60
N HIS A 61 -11.09 -13.47 2.59
CA HIS A 61 -11.52 -13.81 3.94
C HIS A 61 -12.36 -12.68 4.54
N LEU A 62 -11.89 -11.43 4.47
CA LEU A 62 -12.62 -10.27 5.00
C LEU A 62 -13.94 -10.01 4.26
N GLU A 63 -13.97 -10.17 2.94
CA GLU A 63 -15.21 -10.10 2.15
C GLU A 63 -16.21 -11.16 2.58
N SER A 64 -15.73 -12.39 2.83
CA SER A 64 -16.59 -13.49 3.26
C SER A 64 -17.18 -13.27 4.67
N GLU A 65 -16.39 -12.67 5.58
CA GLU A 65 -16.83 -12.37 6.95
C GLU A 65 -17.84 -11.22 6.99
N SER A 66 -17.68 -10.20 6.14
CA SER A 66 -18.60 -9.05 6.08
C SER A 66 -19.85 -9.32 5.24
N GLY A 67 -19.83 -10.34 4.37
CA GLY A 67 -20.90 -10.63 3.42
C GLY A 67 -20.93 -9.69 2.22
N GLU A 68 -19.82 -8.99 1.98
CA GLU A 68 -19.67 -7.97 0.95
C GLU A 68 -18.85 -8.50 -0.24
N LYS A 69 -18.96 -7.85 -1.41
CA LYS A 69 -18.22 -8.26 -2.62
C LYS A 69 -17.21 -7.20 -3.06
N SER A 70 -16.01 -7.67 -3.40
CA SER A 70 -14.98 -7.11 -4.30
C SER A 70 -14.41 -5.71 -4.09
N SER A 71 -14.99 -4.85 -3.24
CA SER A 71 -14.46 -3.50 -2.97
C SER A 71 -14.44 -3.14 -1.48
N GLN A 72 -15.35 -3.70 -0.68
CA GLN A 72 -15.39 -3.45 0.77
C GLN A 72 -14.37 -4.30 1.56
N GLY A 73 -13.83 -5.39 0.99
CA GLY A 73 -12.76 -6.16 1.63
C GLY A 73 -11.54 -5.30 2.02
N THR A 74 -11.22 -4.29 1.21
CA THR A 74 -10.15 -3.34 1.53
C THR A 74 -10.58 -2.27 2.53
N GLU A 75 -11.87 -2.00 2.73
CA GLU A 75 -12.35 -1.11 3.79
C GLU A 75 -11.89 -1.59 5.18
N HIS A 76 -11.98 -2.90 5.44
CA HIS A 76 -11.52 -3.52 6.67
C HIS A 76 -10.00 -3.44 6.87
N LEU A 77 -9.25 -3.28 5.77
CA LEU A 77 -7.79 -3.16 5.76
C LEU A 77 -7.31 -1.71 5.88
N ARG A 78 -8.03 -0.78 5.24
CA ARG A 78 -7.64 0.63 5.11
C ARG A 78 -7.66 1.36 6.44
N SER A 79 -6.68 2.23 6.61
CA SER A 79 -6.59 3.21 7.70
C SER A 79 -7.85 4.06 7.80
N ARG A 80 -8.19 4.43 9.04
CA ARG A 80 -9.32 5.32 9.36
C ARG A 80 -9.09 6.77 8.94
N ILE A 81 -7.85 7.12 8.58
CA ILE A 81 -7.44 8.45 8.16
C ILE A 81 -6.47 8.38 6.98
N GLY A 82 -6.37 9.49 6.24
CA GLY A 82 -5.35 9.71 5.22
C GLY A 82 -5.78 9.40 3.80
N TRP A 83 -6.84 8.63 3.59
CA TRP A 83 -7.38 8.37 2.26
C TRP A 83 -8.17 9.57 1.75
N ALA A 84 -7.85 10.01 0.53
CA ALA A 84 -8.57 11.04 -0.18
C ALA A 84 -10.00 10.59 -0.51
N ASN A 85 -10.82 11.49 -1.06
CA ASN A 85 -12.18 11.20 -1.54
C ASN A 85 -13.15 10.58 -0.51
N ARG A 86 -12.90 10.77 0.79
CA ARG A 86 -13.67 10.15 1.88
C ARG A 86 -13.61 8.61 1.87
N SER A 87 -12.54 8.06 1.31
CA SER A 87 -12.33 6.62 1.13
C SER A 87 -11.56 5.98 2.29
N ASN A 88 -11.69 6.54 3.50
CA ASN A 88 -11.09 5.93 4.68
C ASN A 88 -11.76 4.59 4.98
N GLY A 89 -10.97 3.64 5.49
CA GLY A 89 -11.47 2.33 5.91
C GLY A 89 -11.89 2.30 7.39
N SER A 90 -12.48 1.19 7.80
CA SER A 90 -12.80 0.89 9.20
C SER A 90 -11.57 0.42 9.99
N ASN A 91 -10.55 -0.11 9.30
CA ASN A 91 -9.39 -0.79 9.88
C ASN A 91 -9.78 -1.88 10.91
N SER A 92 -10.87 -2.60 10.70
CA SER A 92 -11.30 -3.66 11.63
C SER A 92 -10.32 -4.84 11.67
N SER A 93 -9.53 -5.06 10.60
CA SER A 93 -8.47 -6.08 10.54
C SER A 93 -7.25 -5.75 11.41
N GLY A 94 -7.05 -4.48 11.76
CA GLY A 94 -5.85 -4.00 12.46
C GLY A 94 -4.62 -3.77 11.59
N LEU A 95 -4.63 -4.12 10.29
CA LEU A 95 -3.46 -3.96 9.39
C LEU A 95 -3.09 -2.51 9.07
N ASN A 96 -4.08 -1.61 9.15
CA ASN A 96 -3.92 -0.17 9.04
C ASN A 96 -3.18 0.24 7.76
N LEU A 97 -3.74 -0.15 6.61
CA LEU A 97 -3.22 0.17 5.29
C LEU A 97 -3.38 1.66 5.00
N LYS A 98 -2.25 2.37 4.97
CA LYS A 98 -2.18 3.82 4.75
C LYS A 98 -1.87 4.13 3.29
N PRO A 99 -2.43 5.20 2.71
CA PRO A 99 -2.18 5.58 1.33
C PRO A 99 -0.84 6.33 1.23
N GLY A 100 0.25 5.64 1.53
CA GLY A 100 1.60 6.20 1.54
C GLY A 100 2.19 6.40 0.14
N GLY A 101 1.47 6.04 -0.92
CA GLY A 101 2.00 6.12 -2.26
C GLY A 101 3.24 5.25 -2.45
N TRP A 102 4.16 5.72 -3.29
CA TRP A 102 5.45 5.09 -3.52
C TRP A 102 6.52 6.13 -3.85
N TRP A 103 7.77 5.69 -3.89
CA TRP A 103 8.90 6.47 -4.37
C TRP A 103 9.33 5.95 -5.73
N SER A 104 9.62 6.84 -6.67
CA SER A 104 10.23 6.47 -7.95
C SER A 104 11.05 7.62 -8.52
N ASN A 105 12.23 7.32 -9.04
CA ASN A 105 13.07 8.27 -9.80
C ASN A 105 13.34 9.62 -9.11
N GLY A 106 13.50 9.63 -7.78
CA GLY A 106 13.76 10.85 -7.01
C GLY A 106 12.52 11.67 -6.65
N GLU A 107 11.32 11.14 -6.94
CA GLU A 107 10.06 11.71 -6.48
C GLU A 107 9.52 10.90 -5.30
N ASP A 108 9.46 11.53 -4.12
CA ASP A 108 8.92 10.95 -2.89
C ASP A 108 7.40 11.06 -2.81
N TRP A 109 6.78 10.04 -2.21
CA TRP A 109 5.34 10.03 -1.85
C TRP A 109 4.39 10.22 -3.05
N LEU A 110 4.75 9.66 -4.22
CA LEU A 110 3.92 9.67 -5.42
C LEU A 110 2.55 9.06 -5.14
N SER A 111 1.50 9.78 -5.50
CA SER A 111 0.10 9.42 -5.24
C SER A 111 -0.26 9.22 -3.76
N ALA A 112 0.58 9.65 -2.81
CA ALA A 112 0.24 9.57 -1.40
C ALA A 112 -1.08 10.32 -1.13
N GLY A 113 -1.91 9.72 -0.29
CA GLY A 113 -3.31 10.12 -0.09
C GLY A 113 -4.32 9.41 -1.00
N TYR A 114 -3.95 9.15 -2.25
CA TYR A 114 -4.81 8.48 -3.22
C TYR A 114 -4.53 6.99 -3.35
N PHE A 115 -3.27 6.60 -3.23
CA PHE A 115 -2.87 5.22 -3.47
C PHE A 115 -2.00 4.73 -2.34
N GLY A 116 -2.21 3.49 -1.94
CA GLY A 116 -1.29 2.75 -1.09
C GLY A 116 -0.71 1.61 -1.89
N ALA A 117 0.61 1.46 -1.82
CA ALA A 117 1.33 0.39 -2.48
C ALA A 117 2.27 -0.29 -1.49
N TRP A 118 2.15 -1.60 -1.37
CA TRP A 118 2.92 -2.42 -0.43
C TRP A 118 3.68 -3.51 -1.17
N TRP A 119 4.94 -3.72 -0.80
CA TRP A 119 5.70 -4.83 -1.35
C TRP A 119 5.02 -6.19 -1.10
N SER A 120 5.11 -7.06 -2.11
CA SER A 120 4.90 -8.49 -1.96
C SER A 120 6.26 -9.20 -1.93
N SER A 121 6.36 -10.31 -1.20
CA SER A 121 7.54 -11.17 -1.27
C SER A 121 7.60 -12.03 -2.55
N SER A 122 6.53 -12.04 -3.35
CA SER A 122 6.51 -12.72 -4.66
C SER A 122 7.38 -11.96 -5.68
N SER A 123 8.50 -12.54 -6.10
CA SER A 123 9.33 -11.98 -7.17
C SER A 123 8.73 -12.28 -8.55
N SER A 124 8.81 -11.32 -9.47
CA SER A 124 8.37 -11.48 -10.86
C SER A 124 9.55 -11.74 -11.81
N SER A 125 10.61 -10.92 -11.68
CA SER A 125 11.82 -11.02 -12.48
C SER A 125 13.05 -10.49 -11.72
N ASP A 126 14.19 -10.37 -12.40
CA ASP A 126 15.40 -9.78 -11.83
C ASP A 126 15.24 -8.27 -11.54
N THR A 127 14.41 -7.56 -12.30
CA THR A 127 14.25 -6.09 -12.20
C THR A 127 12.92 -5.67 -11.58
N THR A 128 11.95 -6.59 -11.45
CA THR A 128 10.62 -6.32 -10.91
C THR A 128 10.20 -7.34 -9.86
N SER A 129 9.37 -6.90 -8.91
CA SER A 129 8.59 -7.73 -8.02
C SER A 129 7.11 -7.34 -8.15
N TRP A 130 6.23 -7.99 -7.39
CA TRP A 130 4.83 -7.62 -7.31
C TRP A 130 4.61 -6.71 -6.10
N ASN A 131 3.65 -5.81 -6.20
CA ASN A 131 3.08 -5.10 -5.06
C ASN A 131 1.60 -5.48 -4.88
N PHE A 132 1.09 -5.16 -3.71
CA PHE A 132 -0.33 -5.01 -3.45
C PHE A 132 -0.67 -3.52 -3.48
N GLY A 133 -1.69 -3.15 -4.22
CA GLY A 133 -2.13 -1.78 -4.41
C GLY A 133 -3.59 -1.59 -4.01
N VAL A 134 -3.90 -0.44 -3.40
CA VAL A 134 -5.28 -0.03 -3.12
C VAL A 134 -5.43 1.45 -3.45
N SER A 135 -6.51 1.79 -4.14
CA SER A 135 -6.82 3.16 -4.56
C SER A 135 -7.94 3.79 -3.72
N ALA A 136 -7.92 5.11 -3.57
CA ALA A 136 -9.03 5.87 -3.00
C ALA A 136 -10.19 6.04 -4.00
N VAL A 137 -9.94 5.81 -5.30
CA VAL A 137 -10.96 5.77 -6.34
C VAL A 137 -11.34 4.32 -6.65
N GLU A 138 -12.38 4.12 -7.46
CA GLU A 138 -12.86 2.78 -7.85
C GLU A 138 -13.24 1.91 -6.65
N ASP A 139 -13.91 2.52 -5.66
CA ASP A 139 -14.40 1.86 -4.44
C ASP A 139 -13.33 1.12 -3.61
N GLY A 140 -12.04 1.35 -3.87
CA GLY A 140 -10.96 0.63 -3.17
C GLY A 140 -10.73 -0.79 -3.67
N VAL A 141 -11.06 -1.09 -4.93
CA VAL A 141 -10.74 -2.38 -5.54
C VAL A 141 -9.24 -2.70 -5.37
N PRO A 142 -8.90 -3.88 -4.84
CA PRO A 142 -7.51 -4.29 -4.65
C PRO A 142 -6.82 -4.64 -5.97
N ILE A 143 -5.54 -4.27 -6.06
CA ILE A 143 -4.65 -4.59 -7.18
C ILE A 143 -3.57 -5.54 -6.66
N PHE A 144 -3.53 -6.77 -7.17
CA PHE A 144 -2.63 -7.81 -6.63
C PHE A 144 -1.35 -8.04 -7.45
N ASN A 145 -1.31 -7.54 -8.69
CA ASN A 145 -0.31 -7.92 -9.69
C ASN A 145 0.29 -6.70 -10.40
N GLU A 146 0.45 -5.58 -9.70
CA GLU A 146 1.13 -4.44 -10.30
C GLU A 146 2.65 -4.68 -10.24
N LEU A 147 3.29 -4.48 -11.40
CA LEU A 147 4.74 -4.65 -11.54
C LEU A 147 5.43 -3.51 -10.79
N ALA A 148 6.10 -3.87 -9.70
CA ALA A 148 6.87 -2.97 -8.87
C ALA A 148 8.36 -3.02 -9.27
N PRO A 149 8.93 -1.95 -9.86
CA PRO A 149 10.34 -1.90 -10.16
C PRO A 149 11.16 -2.02 -8.87
N LYS A 150 12.18 -2.88 -8.83
CA LYS A 150 13.04 -3.03 -7.65
C LYS A 150 13.84 -1.78 -7.30
N GLY A 151 13.94 -0.84 -8.24
CA GLY A 151 14.49 0.49 -8.05
C GLY A 151 13.51 1.52 -7.50
N ALA A 152 12.26 1.17 -7.21
CA ALA A 152 11.30 2.01 -6.51
C ALA A 152 11.26 1.68 -5.00
N ALA A 153 10.53 2.47 -4.22
CA ALA A 153 10.27 2.16 -2.81
C ALA A 153 8.77 2.17 -2.50
N TYR A 154 8.32 1.19 -1.73
CA TYR A 154 6.92 0.98 -1.39
C TYR A 154 6.77 0.73 0.12
N SER A 155 5.55 0.84 0.63
CA SER A 155 5.28 0.51 2.02
C SER A 155 5.50 -0.98 2.29
N VAL A 156 5.69 -1.36 3.55
CA VAL A 156 5.76 -2.77 3.96
C VAL A 156 4.77 -3.01 5.09
N ARG A 157 4.10 -4.16 5.01
CA ARG A 157 3.32 -4.74 6.10
C ARG A 157 3.74 -6.19 6.26
N CYS A 158 3.65 -6.65 7.50
CA CYS A 158 3.96 -8.02 7.85
C CYS A 158 2.68 -8.69 8.34
N ILE A 159 2.47 -9.94 7.93
CA ILE A 159 1.37 -10.79 8.42
C ILE A 159 1.97 -12.00 9.12
N ARG A 160 1.10 -12.73 9.82
CA ARG A 160 1.43 -13.98 10.47
C ARG A 160 0.28 -14.96 10.22
N ASN A 161 0.64 -16.18 9.86
CA ASN A 161 -0.27 -17.31 9.68
C ASN A 161 -0.54 -18.02 11.01
#